data_AF-A0A1I7UW68-F1
#
_entry.id   AF-A0A1I7UW68-F1
#
_cell.length_a   1.000
_cell.length_b   1.000
_cell.length_c   1.000
_cell.angle_alpha   90.00
_cell.angle_beta   90.00
_cell.angle_gamma   90.00
#
_symmetry.space_group_name_H-M   'P 1'
#
loop_
_entity.id
_entity.type
_entity.pdbx_description
1 polymer ?
#
loop_
_entity_poly.entity_id
_entity_poly.type
_entity_poly.pdbx_seq_one_letter_code
_entity_poly.pdbx_strand_id
1 'polypeptide(L)'
;MTSMASSTTSVSGNSTTSIPPTNSTTSSPKGASSSPPTSTPKTSPGSSIPTPTSTPFCPSLNLDLNNTVRPTSEELREYYFSGDQVVHTCKKYYVFEKAGQPLKIYQCQKDGTWAGKTEKCIESKKYEL
;
A
#
# COMPACT_ATOMS: atom_id res chain seq x y z
N MET A 1 -19.58 51.01 -16.27
CA MET A 1 -20.21 50.47 -17.49
C MET A 1 -19.09 50.07 -18.43
N THR A 2 -19.00 48.76 -18.75
CA THR A 2 -18.34 48.10 -19.91
C THR A 2 -16.82 48.35 -20.10
N SER A 3 -15.92 47.36 -20.31
CA SER A 3 -16.04 46.16 -21.14
C SER A 3 -15.01 45.07 -20.78
N MET A 4 -15.38 43.82 -21.07
CA MET A 4 -14.61 42.57 -21.01
C MET A 4 -13.49 42.50 -22.05
N ALA A 5 -12.45 41.72 -21.76
CA ALA A 5 -11.68 40.98 -22.76
C ALA A 5 -11.25 39.62 -22.21
N SER A 6 -11.84 38.57 -22.77
CA SER A 6 -11.46 37.16 -22.59
C SER A 6 -10.27 36.84 -23.51
N SER A 7 -9.38 35.96 -23.08
CA SER A 7 -8.43 35.29 -23.97
C SER A 7 -8.23 33.86 -23.49
N THR A 8 -9.05 32.98 -24.05
CA THR A 8 -8.89 31.52 -24.06
C THR A 8 -7.87 31.14 -25.12
N THR A 9 -6.77 30.51 -24.73
CA THR A 9 -5.86 29.83 -25.65
C THR A 9 -6.00 28.33 -25.45
N SER A 10 -6.75 27.72 -26.36
CA SER A 10 -6.81 26.28 -26.59
C SER A 10 -5.52 25.86 -27.29
N VAL A 11 -4.76 24.94 -26.69
CA VAL A 11 -3.78 24.14 -27.42
C VAL A 11 -3.93 22.68 -27.02
N SER A 12 -4.70 22.01 -27.86
CA SER A 12 -4.71 20.58 -28.11
C SER A 12 -3.30 20.10 -28.45
N GLY A 13 -2.87 19.00 -27.84
CA GLY A 13 -1.55 18.42 -28.10
C GLY A 13 -1.42 17.02 -27.52
N ASN A 14 -2.33 16.12 -27.91
CA ASN A 14 -2.29 14.69 -27.64
C ASN A 14 -1.02 14.08 -28.25
N SER A 15 0.01 13.83 -27.42
CA SER A 15 1.22 13.11 -27.82
C SER A 15 1.17 11.70 -27.26
N THR A 16 0.43 10.81 -27.93
CA THR A 16 0.39 9.38 -27.65
C THR A 16 1.62 8.74 -28.30
N THR A 17 2.69 8.57 -27.52
CA THR A 17 3.88 7.82 -27.95
C THR A 17 3.49 6.37 -28.19
N SER A 18 3.53 5.97 -29.46
CA SER A 18 3.19 4.62 -29.93
C SER A 18 4.29 3.63 -29.53
N ILE A 19 3.91 2.61 -28.75
CA ILE A 19 4.76 1.46 -28.41
C ILE A 19 4.59 0.41 -29.51
N PRO A 20 5.66 -0.09 -30.15
CA PRO A 20 5.55 -1.19 -31.11
C PRO A 20 5.21 -2.52 -30.41
N PRO A 21 4.39 -3.40 -31.01
CA PRO A 21 4.07 -4.70 -30.44
C PRO A 21 5.23 -5.69 -30.62
N THR A 22 5.80 -6.19 -29.53
CA THR A 22 6.77 -7.29 -29.54
C THR A 22 6.03 -8.63 -29.61
N ASN A 23 5.87 -9.16 -30.83
CA ASN A 23 5.47 -10.55 -31.05
C ASN A 23 6.70 -11.46 -30.90
N SER A 24 6.74 -12.26 -29.83
CA SER A 24 7.70 -13.35 -29.69
C SER A 24 6.99 -14.61 -29.21
N THR A 25 6.49 -15.38 -30.17
CA THR A 25 6.12 -16.79 -30.02
C THR A 25 7.39 -17.61 -30.17
N THR A 26 7.72 -18.55 -29.27
CA THR A 26 8.52 -19.77 -29.56
C THR A 26 8.49 -20.74 -28.37
N SER A 27 7.65 -21.78 -28.54
CA SER A 27 7.76 -23.21 -28.16
C SER A 27 8.23 -23.69 -26.77
N SER A 28 7.34 -24.47 -26.16
CA SER A 28 7.61 -25.58 -25.21
C SER A 28 8.47 -26.70 -25.84
N PRO A 29 9.07 -27.55 -25.01
CA PRO A 29 8.90 -28.99 -25.19
C PRO A 29 8.39 -29.75 -23.96
N LYS A 30 7.67 -30.84 -24.26
CA LYS A 30 7.14 -31.90 -23.40
C LYS A 30 8.22 -32.86 -22.88
N GLY A 31 7.93 -33.53 -21.76
CA GLY A 31 8.46 -34.86 -21.37
C GLY A 31 8.19 -35.11 -19.89
N ALA A 32 7.04 -35.69 -19.47
CA ALA A 32 6.61 -37.09 -19.48
C ALA A 32 7.13 -37.96 -18.31
N SER A 33 6.18 -38.26 -17.41
CA SER A 33 5.97 -39.46 -16.56
C SER A 33 7.08 -40.05 -15.67
N SER A 34 6.80 -40.07 -14.36
CA SER A 34 6.68 -41.32 -13.58
C SER A 34 6.18 -41.04 -12.14
N SER A 35 5.07 -41.64 -11.73
CA SER A 35 4.64 -41.84 -10.33
C SER A 35 4.83 -43.33 -9.97
N PRO A 36 4.61 -43.80 -8.73
CA PRO A 36 4.98 -43.34 -7.38
C PRO A 36 5.84 -44.42 -6.64
N PRO A 37 6.11 -44.30 -5.32
CA PRO A 37 5.35 -45.18 -4.42
C PRO A 37 4.89 -44.55 -3.08
N THR A 38 3.87 -45.19 -2.53
CA THR A 38 3.14 -44.96 -1.27
C THR A 38 3.83 -45.53 -0.04
N SER A 39 3.80 -44.81 1.11
CA SER A 39 3.73 -45.26 2.53
C SER A 39 4.37 -44.18 3.43
N THR A 40 3.89 -43.70 4.58
CA THR A 40 2.80 -43.99 5.55
C THR A 40 2.66 -42.74 6.46
N PRO A 41 1.57 -42.56 7.21
CA PRO A 41 1.31 -41.34 7.97
C PRO A 41 2.08 -41.34 9.30
N LYS A 42 2.98 -40.36 9.49
CA LYS A 42 3.57 -40.09 10.80
C LYS A 42 2.81 -38.94 11.45
N THR A 43 1.90 -39.31 12.34
CA THR A 43 1.18 -38.46 13.28
C THR A 43 2.20 -37.76 14.18
N SER A 44 2.62 -36.56 13.81
CA SER A 44 3.11 -35.59 14.77
C SER A 44 1.90 -34.89 15.39
N PRO A 45 1.89 -34.53 16.68
CA PRO A 45 0.95 -33.55 17.20
C PRO A 45 1.32 -32.22 16.56
N GLY A 46 0.78 -31.98 15.36
CA GLY A 46 0.79 -30.67 14.75
C GLY A 46 0.06 -29.78 15.72
N SER A 47 0.80 -28.90 16.38
CA SER A 47 0.23 -27.70 16.99
C SER A 47 -0.35 -26.89 15.83
N SER A 48 -1.57 -27.26 15.43
CA SER A 48 -2.39 -26.51 14.51
C SER A 48 -2.76 -25.24 15.25
N ILE A 49 -1.88 -24.24 15.14
CA ILE A 49 -2.26 -22.85 15.32
C ILE A 49 -3.53 -22.69 14.46
N PRO A 50 -4.68 -22.31 15.05
CA PRO A 50 -5.87 -22.08 14.27
C PRO A 50 -5.52 -21.05 13.21
N THR A 51 -5.64 -21.43 11.94
CA THR A 51 -5.57 -20.51 10.81
C THR A 51 -6.55 -19.38 11.12
N PRO A 52 -6.12 -18.10 11.14
CA PRO A 52 -7.02 -17.03 11.49
C PRO A 52 -8.14 -17.00 10.46
N THR A 53 -9.38 -17.19 10.93
CA THR A 53 -10.59 -16.84 10.20
C THR A 53 -10.37 -15.43 9.67
N SER A 54 -10.25 -15.27 8.35
CA SER A 54 -10.03 -13.97 7.68
C SER A 54 -11.07 -12.98 8.19
N THR A 55 -10.68 -12.12 9.14
CA THR A 55 -11.53 -11.03 9.60
C THR A 55 -11.48 -9.95 8.54
N PRO A 56 -12.60 -9.55 7.92
CA PRO A 56 -12.59 -8.55 6.86
C PRO A 56 -12.35 -7.12 7.38
N PHE A 57 -11.95 -7.00 8.64
CA PHE A 57 -11.75 -5.74 9.35
C PHE A 57 -10.35 -5.68 9.95
N CYS A 58 -9.77 -4.50 9.94
CA CYS A 58 -8.52 -4.22 10.64
C CYS A 58 -8.80 -3.50 11.97
N PRO A 59 -8.02 -3.79 13.02
CA PRO A 59 -8.12 -3.10 14.29
C PRO A 59 -7.65 -1.64 14.17
N SER A 60 -7.98 -0.82 15.16
CA SER A 60 -7.48 0.55 15.26
C SER A 60 -5.95 0.62 15.18
N LEU A 61 -5.44 1.62 14.47
CA LEU A 61 -4.00 1.89 14.36
C LEU A 61 -3.52 2.68 15.57
N ASN A 62 -2.52 2.14 16.28
CA ASN A 62 -1.79 2.88 17.29
C ASN A 62 -0.70 3.75 16.63
N LEU A 63 -1.10 4.92 16.13
CA LEU A 63 -0.19 5.88 15.50
C LEU A 63 0.38 6.84 16.54
N ASP A 64 1.66 7.18 16.38
CA ASP A 64 2.24 8.34 17.06
C ASP A 64 1.80 9.61 16.31
N LEU A 65 0.95 10.41 16.97
CA LEU A 65 0.40 11.64 16.40
C LEU A 65 1.28 12.87 16.69
N ASN A 66 2.46 12.69 17.31
CA ASN A 66 3.38 13.80 17.47
C ASN A 66 3.94 14.20 16.11
N ASN A 67 4.14 15.51 15.92
CA ASN A 67 4.64 16.08 14.67
C ASN A 67 3.87 15.62 13.42
N THR A 68 2.58 15.32 13.59
CA THR A 68 1.67 14.85 12.54
C THR A 68 0.65 15.94 12.22
N VAL A 69 0.22 16.00 10.96
CA VAL A 69 -0.86 16.87 10.45
C VAL A 69 -2.17 16.09 10.36
N ARG A 70 -2.11 14.84 9.87
CA ARG A 70 -3.21 13.88 9.84
C ARG A 70 -2.70 12.46 10.05
N PRO A 71 -3.47 11.54 10.64
CA PRO A 71 -4.81 11.76 11.16
C PRO A 71 -4.79 12.55 12.48
N THR A 72 -5.91 13.17 12.86
CA THR A 72 -6.16 13.55 14.25
C THR A 72 -6.68 12.37 15.06
N SER A 73 -6.70 12.48 16.39
CA SER A 73 -7.23 11.42 17.27
C SER A 73 -8.68 11.06 16.96
N GLU A 74 -9.48 12.01 16.49
CA GLU A 74 -10.90 11.84 16.18
C GLU A 74 -11.12 11.18 14.82
N GLU A 75 -10.13 11.23 13.92
CA GLU A 75 -10.18 10.56 12.63
C GLU A 75 -9.84 9.07 12.74
N LEU A 76 -9.19 8.66 13.83
CA LEU A 76 -8.89 7.25 14.09
C LEU A 76 -10.13 6.52 14.58
N ARG A 77 -10.57 5.54 13.79
CA ARG A 77 -11.68 4.64 14.12
C ARG A 77 -11.21 3.45 14.95
N GLU A 78 -12.17 2.81 15.62
CA GLU A 78 -11.94 1.57 16.37
C GLU A 78 -11.70 0.37 15.43
N TYR A 79 -12.38 0.36 14.28
CA TYR A 79 -12.26 -0.67 13.25
C TYR A 79 -12.34 -0.07 11.85
N TYR A 80 -11.71 -0.75 10.89
CA TYR A 80 -11.65 -0.36 9.48
C TYR A 80 -12.02 -1.54 8.59
N PHE A 81 -12.73 -1.28 7.49
CA PHE A 81 -13.08 -2.31 6.52
C PHE A 81 -11.90 -2.59 5.58
N SER A 82 -11.83 -3.80 5.03
CA SER A 82 -10.87 -4.12 3.97
C SER A 82 -10.97 -3.10 2.82
N GLY A 83 -9.82 -2.53 2.43
CA GLY A 83 -9.74 -1.46 1.44
C GLY A 83 -9.67 -0.06 2.04
N ASP A 84 -10.12 0.15 3.29
CA ASP A 84 -9.98 1.44 3.98
C ASP A 84 -8.52 1.86 4.08
N GLN A 85 -8.31 3.17 4.03
CA GLN A 85 -6.99 3.79 4.09
C GLN A 85 -6.93 4.84 5.19
N VAL A 86 -5.86 4.81 5.95
CA VAL A 86 -5.49 5.87 6.89
C VAL A 86 -4.29 6.60 6.34
N VAL A 87 -4.48 7.88 6.04
CA VAL A 87 -3.43 8.77 5.53
C VAL A 87 -2.72 9.43 6.71
N HIS A 88 -1.44 9.10 6.88
CA HIS A 88 -0.59 9.65 7.92
C HIS A 88 0.43 10.61 7.30
N THR A 89 0.31 11.89 7.63
CA THR A 89 1.11 12.98 7.08
C THR A 89 1.86 13.70 8.20
N CYS A 90 3.17 13.79 8.10
CA CYS A 90 4.01 14.55 9.03
C CYS A 90 3.87 16.07 8.82
N LYS A 91 4.16 16.86 9.86
CA LYS A 91 4.28 18.31 9.79
C LYS A 91 5.45 18.72 8.90
N LYS A 92 5.48 19.99 8.51
CA LYS A 92 6.61 20.57 7.76
C LYS A 92 7.92 20.30 8.49
N TYR A 93 8.94 19.90 7.74
CA TYR A 93 10.26 19.52 8.25
C TYR A 93 10.33 18.19 9.01
N TYR A 94 9.27 17.38 9.01
CA TYR A 94 9.28 16.03 9.59
C TYR A 94 9.04 14.96 8.51
N VAL A 95 9.62 13.78 8.72
CA VAL A 95 9.49 12.60 7.87
C VAL A 95 9.34 11.33 8.72
N PHE A 96 8.79 10.27 8.15
CA PHE A 96 8.74 8.96 8.82
C PHE A 96 10.13 8.37 9.00
N GLU A 97 10.40 7.82 10.18
CA GLU A 97 11.74 7.37 10.59
C GLU A 97 12.36 6.29 9.70
N LYS A 98 11.55 5.44 9.05
CA LYS A 98 12.05 4.39 8.14
C LYS A 98 11.80 4.75 6.68
N ALA A 99 10.63 5.31 6.36
CA ALA A 99 10.31 5.65 4.98
C ALA A 99 11.04 6.90 4.46
N GLY A 100 11.47 7.81 5.33
CA GLY A 100 12.16 9.06 4.95
C GLY A 100 11.31 10.03 4.12
N GLN A 101 10.00 9.81 4.09
CA GLN A 101 9.02 10.64 3.38
C GLN A 101 8.02 11.25 4.37
N PRO A 102 7.39 12.38 4.05
CA PRO A 102 6.43 13.03 4.95
C PRO A 102 5.02 12.41 4.90
N LEU A 103 4.78 11.43 4.02
CA LEU A 103 3.47 10.83 3.79
C LEU A 103 3.57 9.31 3.85
N LYS A 104 2.62 8.67 4.53
CA LYS A 104 2.45 7.23 4.57
C LYS A 104 0.97 6.87 4.57
N ILE A 105 0.62 5.82 3.85
CA ILE A 105 -0.76 5.34 3.76
C ILE A 105 -0.78 3.91 4.30
N TYR A 106 -1.58 3.69 5.34
CA TYR A 106 -1.88 2.37 5.86
C TYR A 106 -3.17 1.89 5.21
N GLN A 107 -3.12 0.74 4.54
CA GLN A 107 -4.30 0.15 3.91
C GLN A 107 -4.71 -1.13 4.62
N CYS A 108 -5.98 -1.21 5.01
CA CYS A 108 -6.54 -2.42 5.58
C CYS A 108 -6.66 -3.49 4.49
N GLN A 109 -6.02 -4.64 4.71
CA GLN A 109 -6.02 -5.77 3.78
C GLN A 109 -7.24 -6.68 4.03
N LYS A 110 -7.51 -7.59 3.09
CA LYS A 110 -8.63 -8.53 3.19
C LYS A 110 -8.49 -9.56 4.31
N ASP A 111 -7.27 -9.81 4.77
CA ASP A 111 -6.93 -10.69 5.87
C ASP A 111 -7.06 -10.02 7.25
N GLY A 112 -7.49 -8.76 7.30
CA GLY A 112 -7.64 -7.99 8.53
C GLY A 112 -6.33 -7.40 9.06
N THR A 113 -5.27 -7.40 8.26
CA THR A 113 -3.98 -6.81 8.62
C THR A 113 -3.74 -5.48 7.91
N TRP A 114 -2.90 -4.63 8.50
CA TRP A 114 -2.50 -3.37 7.88
C TRP A 114 -1.31 -3.56 6.95
N ALA A 115 -1.36 -2.93 5.77
CA ALA A 115 -0.21 -2.82 4.89
C ALA A 115 0.85 -1.91 5.52
N GLY A 116 1.92 -2.52 6.04
CA GLY A 116 3.05 -1.84 6.65
C GLY A 116 2.97 -1.75 8.18
N LYS A 117 3.99 -1.13 8.77
CA LYS A 117 4.10 -0.93 10.23
C LYS A 117 3.99 0.53 10.58
N THR A 118 3.41 0.81 11.74
CA THR A 118 3.33 2.18 12.28
C THR A 118 4.73 2.74 12.51
N GLU A 119 4.88 4.03 12.22
CA GLU A 119 6.12 4.79 12.35
C GLU A 119 5.79 6.17 12.88
N LYS A 120 6.75 6.77 13.59
CA LYS A 120 6.64 8.16 14.07
C LYS A 120 7.29 9.15 13.11
N CYS A 121 6.83 10.39 13.17
CA CYS A 121 7.41 11.50 12.45
C CYS A 121 8.63 12.04 13.23
N ILE A 122 9.81 12.03 12.59
CA ILE A 122 11.07 12.57 13.11
C ILE A 122 11.51 13.78 12.30
N GLU A 123 12.33 14.65 12.89
CA GLU A 123 12.85 15.83 12.22
C GLU A 123 13.72 15.45 11.01
N SER A 124 13.50 16.12 9.89
CA SER A 124 14.20 15.90 8.64
C SER A 124 15.55 16.60 8.67
N LYS A 125 16.62 15.81 8.60
CA LYS A 125 18.01 16.34 8.53
C LYS A 125 18.37 16.96 7.18
N LYS A 126 17.44 17.02 6.22
CA LYS A 126 17.71 17.47 4.83
C LYS A 126 17.95 18.98 4.67
N TYR A 127 17.86 19.77 5.75
CA TYR A 127 18.06 21.23 5.70
C TYR A 127 19.41 21.68 6.29
N GLU A 128 20.32 20.76 6.61
CA GLU A 128 21.71 21.10 6.96
C GLU A 128 22.59 21.21 5.71
N LEU A 129 22.32 22.20 4.85
CA LEU A 129 23.15 22.57 3.69
C LEU A 129 23.51 24.05 3.75
#